data_AF-A0A8D8FZ78-F1
#
_entry.id   AF-A0A8D8FZ78-F1
#
_cell.length_a   1.000
_cell.length_b   1.000
_cell.length_c   1.000
_cell.angle_alpha   90.00
_cell.angle_beta   90.00
_cell.angle_gamma   90.00
#
_symmetry.space_group_name_H-M   'P 1'
#
loop_
_entity.id
_entity.type
_entity.pdbx_description
1 polymer ?
#
loop_
_entity_poly.entity_id
_entity_poly.type
_entity_poly.pdbx_seq_one_letter_code
_entity_poly.pdbx_strand_id
1 'polypeptide(L)'
;SSAPWLAKMGKFKKSFEKFLILPKTDYGSTQLLWRHALNQKVGIGKDFPLSPLAMVTKGYSPQQILDCVKHTLTIRRRMRLAREPLTAEELVEHFLQKVPAEYPITDKDYDKFLKFYRKADKLAKQRAKMMKARQEALAKLKAKQAKKK
;
A
#
# COMPACT_ATOMS: atom_id res chain seq x y z
N SER A 1 3.92 13.67 -11.67
CA SER A 1 5.03 12.74 -11.99
C SER A 1 5.26 11.81 -10.82
N SER A 2 5.35 10.50 -11.04
CA SER A 2 5.49 9.44 -10.02
C SER A 2 6.96 9.13 -9.65
N ALA A 3 7.92 9.89 -10.18
CA ALA A 3 9.35 9.65 -10.02
C ALA A 3 10.05 10.80 -9.26
N PRO A 4 9.91 10.87 -7.91
CA PRO A 4 10.46 11.98 -7.13
C PRO A 4 12.00 12.01 -7.12
N TRP A 5 12.66 10.89 -7.43
CA TRP A 5 14.13 10.80 -7.51
C TRP A 5 14.75 11.57 -8.68
N LEU A 6 13.98 11.94 -9.71
CA LEU A 6 14.47 12.76 -10.82
C LEU A 6 14.68 14.23 -10.42
N ALA A 7 14.09 14.67 -9.30
CA ALA A 7 14.18 16.05 -8.85
C ALA A 7 15.56 16.37 -8.23
N LYS A 8 16.03 17.62 -8.38
CA LYS A 8 17.25 18.10 -7.71
C LYS A 8 17.02 18.22 -6.20
N MET A 9 17.64 17.35 -5.42
CA MET A 9 17.46 17.23 -3.97
C MET A 9 17.72 18.49 -3.15
N GLY A 10 18.67 19.33 -3.56
CA GLY A 10 18.94 20.60 -2.87
C GLY A 10 17.76 21.56 -2.93
N LYS A 11 17.09 21.67 -4.08
CA LYS A 11 15.89 22.52 -4.23
C LYS A 11 14.66 21.86 -3.60
N PHE A 12 14.51 20.56 -3.78
CA PHE A 12 13.38 19.79 -3.26
C PHE A 12 13.23 19.88 -1.74
N LYS A 13 14.35 19.82 -1.00
CA LYS A 13 14.37 19.99 0.47
C LYS A 13 14.08 21.41 0.96
N LYS A 14 14.26 22.41 0.10
CA LYS A 14 13.96 23.81 0.44
C LYS A 14 12.49 24.13 0.15
N SER A 15 11.92 23.52 -0.88
CA SER A 15 10.52 23.75 -1.28
C SER A 15 9.51 23.04 -0.39
N PHE A 16 9.87 21.89 0.21
CA PHE A 16 8.96 21.12 1.07
C PHE A 16 9.50 20.98 2.48
N GLU A 17 8.70 21.37 3.46
CA GLU A 17 9.04 21.25 4.88
C GLU A 17 8.88 19.81 5.39
N LYS A 18 7.81 19.13 4.95
CA LYS A 18 7.44 17.79 5.40
C LYS A 18 7.40 16.82 4.22
N PHE A 19 7.95 15.63 4.43
CA PHE A 19 7.85 14.51 3.49
C PHE A 19 7.00 13.43 4.13
N LEU A 20 6.06 12.88 3.34
CA LEU A 20 5.22 11.76 3.75
C LEU A 20 5.41 10.63 2.73
N ILE A 21 5.58 9.41 3.23
CA ILE A 21 5.61 8.20 2.40
C ILE A 21 4.30 7.43 2.60
N LEU A 22 3.67 7.04 1.50
CA LEU A 22 2.51 6.17 1.54
C LEU A 22 3.00 4.73 1.65
N PRO A 23 2.63 3.99 2.71
CA PRO A 23 3.03 2.60 2.86
C PRO A 23 2.33 1.71 1.83
N LYS A 24 2.97 0.58 1.49
CA LYS A 24 2.31 -0.50 0.75
C LYS A 24 1.12 -1.01 1.56
N THR A 25 0.01 -1.29 0.89
CA THR A 25 -1.19 -1.82 1.56
C THR A 25 -0.89 -3.21 2.11
N ASP A 26 -1.12 -3.39 3.41
CA ASP A 26 -1.13 -4.70 4.02
C ASP A 26 -2.51 -5.36 3.86
N TYR A 27 -2.60 -6.67 4.11
CA TYR A 27 -3.82 -7.47 4.01
C TYR A 27 -5.03 -6.80 4.68
N GLY A 28 -4.88 -6.35 5.94
CA GLY A 28 -5.97 -5.69 6.67
C GLY A 28 -6.40 -4.37 6.04
N SER A 29 -5.46 -3.61 5.50
CA SER A 29 -5.75 -2.36 4.78
C SER A 29 -6.47 -2.64 3.45
N THR A 30 -6.02 -3.65 2.71
CA THR A 30 -6.64 -4.10 1.46
C THR A 30 -8.07 -4.58 1.70
N GLN A 31 -8.32 -5.38 2.74
CA GLN A 31 -9.66 -5.85 3.10
C GLN A 31 -10.61 -4.70 3.48
N LEU A 32 -10.13 -3.74 4.28
CA LEU A 32 -10.89 -2.53 4.62
C LEU A 32 -11.23 -1.73 3.36
N LEU A 33 -10.30 -1.63 2.43
CA LEU A 33 -10.45 -0.85 1.22
C LEU A 33 -11.45 -1.49 0.26
N TRP A 34 -11.40 -2.81 0.06
CA TRP A 34 -12.43 -3.54 -0.68
C TRP A 34 -13.80 -3.41 -0.04
N ARG A 35 -13.89 -3.57 1.28
CA ARG A 35 -15.15 -3.37 2.02
C ARG A 35 -15.70 -1.97 1.79
N HIS A 36 -14.86 -0.95 1.88
CA HIS A 36 -15.26 0.44 1.64
C HIS A 36 -15.72 0.65 0.20
N ALA A 37 -14.97 0.15 -0.78
CA ALA A 37 -15.27 0.32 -2.20
C ALA A 37 -16.58 -0.38 -2.62
N LEU A 38 -16.81 -1.60 -2.12
CA LEU A 38 -18.01 -2.38 -2.43
C LEU A 38 -19.24 -1.83 -1.68
N ASN A 39 -19.11 -1.43 -0.42
CA ASN A 39 -20.24 -0.88 0.35
C ASN A 39 -20.79 0.43 -0.24
N GLN A 40 -20.00 1.18 -1.02
CA GLN A 40 -20.48 2.36 -1.74
C GLN A 40 -21.43 2.02 -2.90
N LYS A 41 -21.52 0.75 -3.31
CA LYS A 41 -22.34 0.31 -4.44
C LYS A 41 -23.53 -0.47 -3.92
N VAL A 42 -24.73 -0.05 -4.34
CA VAL A 42 -25.98 -0.74 -4.02
C VAL A 42 -26.06 -2.08 -4.78
N GLY A 43 -26.57 -3.11 -4.12
CA GLY A 43 -26.83 -4.43 -4.71
C GLY A 43 -25.74 -5.48 -4.48
N ILE A 44 -24.73 -5.18 -3.66
CA ILE A 44 -23.70 -6.16 -3.27
C ILE A 44 -24.12 -6.84 -1.96
N GLY A 45 -24.11 -8.17 -1.96
CA GLY A 45 -24.39 -8.97 -0.77
C GLY A 45 -23.36 -8.73 0.33
N LYS A 46 -23.81 -8.67 1.59
CA LYS A 46 -22.91 -8.49 2.75
C LYS A 46 -21.96 -9.67 2.95
N ASP A 47 -22.33 -10.83 2.43
CA ASP A 47 -21.59 -12.10 2.57
C ASP A 47 -20.52 -12.30 1.47
N PHE A 48 -20.21 -11.25 0.70
CA PHE A 48 -19.20 -11.35 -0.34
C PHE A 48 -17.82 -11.74 0.24
N PRO A 49 -17.11 -12.74 -0.34
CA PRO A 49 -15.85 -13.24 0.19
C PRO A 49 -14.71 -12.21 -0.01
N LEU A 50 -14.59 -11.29 0.94
CA LEU A 50 -13.57 -10.25 0.96
C LEU A 50 -12.17 -10.78 1.29
N SER A 51 -12.07 -11.79 2.14
CA SER A 51 -10.78 -12.30 2.64
C SER A 51 -9.92 -12.91 1.52
N PRO A 52 -10.44 -13.81 0.66
CA PRO A 52 -9.66 -14.36 -0.46
C PRO A 52 -9.25 -13.27 -1.45
N LEU A 53 -10.16 -12.34 -1.76
CA LEU A 53 -9.87 -11.22 -2.65
C LEU A 53 -8.73 -10.35 -2.11
N ALA A 54 -8.74 -10.05 -0.81
CA ALA A 54 -7.70 -9.26 -0.16
C ALA A 54 -6.33 -9.98 -0.12
N MET A 55 -6.31 -11.32 -0.04
CA MET A 55 -5.06 -12.08 -0.12
C MET A 55 -4.43 -11.98 -1.52
N VAL A 56 -5.23 -12.16 -2.58
CA VAL A 56 -4.75 -12.11 -3.97
C VAL A 56 -4.33 -10.70 -4.38
N THR A 57 -5.06 -9.69 -3.90
CA THR A 57 -4.83 -8.28 -4.26
C THR A 57 -3.92 -7.54 -3.28
N LYS A 58 -3.10 -8.27 -2.51
CA LYS A 58 -2.11 -7.66 -1.61
C LYS A 58 -1.07 -6.88 -2.41
N GLY A 59 -0.87 -5.62 -2.04
CA GLY A 59 0.16 -4.77 -2.63
C GLY A 59 -0.28 -3.93 -3.84
N TYR A 60 -1.55 -4.05 -4.24
CA TYR A 60 -2.18 -3.09 -5.14
C TYR A 60 -2.38 -1.75 -4.44
N SER A 61 -2.25 -0.66 -5.19
CA SER A 61 -2.51 0.66 -4.63
C SER A 61 -4.01 0.84 -4.31
N PRO A 62 -4.34 1.66 -3.30
CA PRO A 62 -5.71 2.05 -2.99
C PRO A 62 -6.52 2.48 -4.22
N GLN A 63 -5.90 3.27 -5.09
CA GLN A 63 -6.55 3.82 -6.28
C GLN A 63 -6.86 2.74 -7.31
N GLN A 64 -5.93 1.80 -7.55
CA GLN A 64 -6.16 0.67 -8.46
C GLN A 64 -7.38 -0.16 -8.04
N ILE A 65 -7.54 -0.42 -6.74
CA ILE A 65 -8.69 -1.16 -6.22
C ILE A 65 -9.99 -0.36 -6.40
N LEU A 66 -9.98 0.94 -6.07
CA LEU A 66 -11.15 1.81 -6.26
C LEU A 66 -11.57 1.91 -7.72
N ASP A 67 -10.60 2.02 -8.63
CA ASP A 67 -10.87 2.12 -10.06
C ASP A 67 -11.34 0.77 -10.62
N CYS A 68 -10.79 -0.36 -10.15
CA CYS A 68 -11.31 -1.69 -10.47
C CYS A 68 -12.80 -1.82 -10.15
N VAL A 69 -13.22 -1.42 -8.95
CA VAL A 69 -14.64 -1.43 -8.56
C VAL A 69 -15.50 -0.51 -9.44
N LYS A 70 -14.99 0.68 -9.81
CA LYS A 70 -15.72 1.60 -10.70
C LYS A 70 -15.89 1.03 -12.11
N HIS A 71 -14.87 0.36 -12.64
CA HIS A 71 -14.90 -0.18 -14.00
C HIS A 71 -15.64 -1.51 -14.12
N THR A 72 -15.59 -2.36 -13.11
CA THR A 72 -16.34 -3.62 -13.08
C THR A 72 -17.82 -3.39 -12.78
N LEU A 73 -18.12 -2.58 -11.76
CA LEU A 73 -19.50 -2.29 -11.33
C LEU A 73 -20.11 -1.09 -12.05
N THR A 74 -20.15 -1.17 -13.37
CA THR A 74 -20.90 -0.23 -14.21
C THR A 74 -22.41 -0.34 -13.95
N ILE A 75 -23.19 0.65 -14.40
CA ILE A 75 -24.66 0.65 -14.27
C ILE A 75 -25.25 -0.65 -14.85
N ARG A 76 -24.77 -1.07 -16.02
CA ARG A 76 -25.22 -2.31 -16.68
C ARG A 76 -24.91 -3.56 -15.85
N ARG A 77 -23.69 -3.67 -15.31
CA ARG A 77 -23.33 -4.81 -14.44
C ARG A 77 -24.17 -4.84 -13.17
N ARG A 78 -24.44 -3.67 -12.57
CA ARG A 78 -25.28 -3.57 -11.36
C ARG A 78 -26.72 -4.05 -11.58
N MET A 79 -27.32 -3.79 -12.74
CA MET A 79 -28.65 -4.31 -13.06
C MET A 79 -28.67 -5.85 -13.17
N ARG A 80 -27.56 -6.46 -13.61
CA ARG A 80 -27.41 -7.93 -13.71
C ARG A 80 -27.17 -8.62 -12.37
N LEU A 81 -26.76 -7.89 -11.32
CA LEU A 81 -26.43 -8.47 -10.00
C LEU A 81 -27.58 -9.28 -9.38
N ALA A 82 -28.83 -8.94 -9.70
CA ALA A 82 -30.00 -9.67 -9.22
C ALA A 82 -30.13 -11.08 -9.81
N ARG A 83 -29.60 -11.31 -11.03
CA ARG A 83 -29.63 -12.61 -11.72
C ARG A 83 -28.28 -13.33 -11.66
N GLU A 84 -27.19 -12.57 -11.70
CA GLU A 84 -25.81 -13.05 -11.73
C GLU A 84 -25.02 -12.36 -10.62
N PRO A 85 -24.76 -13.07 -9.50
CA PRO A 85 -24.05 -12.48 -8.37
C PRO A 85 -22.64 -12.04 -8.77
N LEU A 86 -22.08 -11.09 -8.01
CA LEU A 86 -20.70 -10.67 -8.20
C LEU A 86 -19.76 -11.77 -7.70
N THR A 87 -18.84 -12.20 -8.55
CA THR A 87 -17.78 -13.14 -8.18
C THR A 87 -16.47 -12.40 -7.92
N ALA A 88 -15.61 -12.97 -7.06
CA ALA A 88 -14.27 -12.41 -6.82
C ALA A 88 -13.37 -12.52 -8.07
N GLU A 89 -13.63 -13.51 -8.92
CA GLU A 89 -12.90 -13.75 -10.16
C GLU A 89 -13.05 -12.58 -11.14
N GLU A 90 -14.26 -12.04 -11.33
CA GLU A 90 -14.50 -10.88 -12.20
C GLU A 90 -13.64 -9.66 -11.80
N LEU A 91 -13.45 -9.45 -10.50
CA LEU A 91 -12.64 -8.36 -9.96
C LEU A 91 -11.14 -8.59 -10.18
N VAL A 92 -10.69 -9.84 -10.06
CA VAL A 92 -9.29 -10.21 -10.31
C VAL A 92 -8.98 -10.14 -11.80
N GLU A 93 -9.89 -10.64 -12.63
CA GLU A 93 -9.76 -10.66 -14.08
C GLU A 93 -9.64 -9.24 -14.66
N HIS A 94 -10.32 -8.26 -14.05
CA HIS A 94 -10.19 -6.85 -14.45
C HIS A 94 -8.74 -6.34 -14.38
N PHE A 95 -7.94 -6.76 -13.39
CA PHE A 95 -6.53 -6.36 -13.31
C PHE A 95 -5.69 -6.97 -14.42
N LEU A 96 -6.03 -8.18 -14.85
CA LEU A 96 -5.33 -8.94 -15.89
C LEU A 96 -5.71 -8.48 -17.31
N GLN A 97 -6.98 -8.13 -17.53
CA GLN A 97 -7.51 -7.72 -18.84
C GLN A 97 -7.15 -6.27 -19.23
N LYS A 98 -6.75 -5.42 -18.28
CA LYS A 98 -6.27 -4.07 -18.60
C LYS A 98 -5.01 -4.14 -19.47
N VAL A 99 -4.89 -3.20 -20.42
CA VAL A 99 -3.72 -3.08 -21.28
C VAL A 99 -3.05 -1.72 -21.02
N PRO A 100 -1.83 -1.68 -20.44
CA PRO A 100 -1.06 -2.81 -19.90
C PRO A 100 -1.68 -3.39 -18.62
N ALA A 101 -1.40 -4.66 -18.34
CA ALA A 101 -1.89 -5.32 -17.12
C ALA A 101 -1.42 -4.55 -15.89
N GLU A 102 -2.35 -4.29 -14.97
CA GLU A 102 -2.06 -3.56 -13.75
C GLU A 102 -1.45 -4.54 -12.74
N TYR A 103 -0.14 -4.43 -12.54
CA TYR A 103 0.56 -5.20 -11.52
C TYR A 103 0.62 -4.44 -10.18
N PRO A 104 0.72 -5.17 -9.06
CA PRO A 104 0.98 -4.56 -7.76
C PRO A 104 2.36 -3.89 -7.75
N ILE A 105 2.53 -2.91 -6.85
CA ILE A 105 3.82 -2.22 -6.69
C ILE A 105 4.88 -3.25 -6.28
N THR A 106 5.90 -3.39 -7.13
CA THR A 106 7.01 -4.31 -6.90
C THR A 106 7.85 -3.81 -5.73
N ASP A 107 8.39 -4.73 -4.93
CA ASP A 107 9.19 -4.37 -3.76
C ASP A 107 10.43 -3.54 -4.13
N LYS A 108 11.01 -3.79 -5.33
CA LYS A 108 12.08 -2.98 -5.91
C LYS A 108 11.69 -1.52 -6.11
N ASP A 109 10.47 -1.26 -6.55
CA ASP A 109 9.99 0.11 -6.77
C ASP A 109 9.68 0.79 -5.45
N TYR A 110 9.07 0.06 -4.51
CA TYR A 110 8.85 0.54 -3.16
C TYR A 110 10.17 0.91 -2.46
N ASP A 111 11.22 0.10 -2.63
CA ASP A 111 12.56 0.39 -2.12
C ASP A 111 13.17 1.67 -2.69
N LYS A 112 12.89 2.02 -3.95
CA LYS A 112 13.32 3.30 -4.52
C LYS A 112 12.66 4.47 -3.78
N PHE A 113 11.37 4.36 -3.47
CA PHE A 113 10.65 5.36 -2.68
C PHE A 113 11.21 5.46 -1.25
N LEU A 114 11.51 4.34 -0.59
CA LEU A 114 12.14 4.37 0.73
C LEU A 114 13.52 5.01 0.71
N LYS A 115 14.37 4.64 -0.27
CA LYS A 115 15.70 5.23 -0.42
C LYS A 115 15.62 6.73 -0.65
N PHE A 116 14.67 7.16 -1.47
CA PHE A 116 14.38 8.58 -1.69
C PHE A 116 13.94 9.28 -0.40
N TYR A 117 12.93 8.73 0.30
CA TYR A 117 12.38 9.29 1.53
C TYR A 117 13.46 9.46 2.61
N ARG A 118 14.30 8.44 2.82
CA ARG A 118 15.43 8.49 3.77
C ARG A 118 16.45 9.57 3.42
N LYS A 119 16.63 9.89 2.13
CA LYS A 119 17.51 10.98 1.69
C LYS A 119 16.86 12.35 1.86
N ALA A 120 15.56 12.46 1.59
CA ALA A 120 14.80 13.70 1.64
C ALA A 120 14.55 14.18 3.09
N ASP A 121 14.15 13.26 3.98
CA ASP A 121 13.71 13.58 5.33
C ASP A 121 14.91 13.86 6.27
N LYS A 122 14.94 15.06 6.85
CA LYS A 122 15.93 15.47 7.86
C LYS A 122 15.71 14.69 9.18
N LEU A 123 14.46 14.41 9.54
CA LEU A 123 14.11 13.63 10.74
C LEU A 123 14.49 12.16 10.58
N ALA A 124 14.40 11.58 9.37
CA ALA A 124 14.85 10.21 9.14
C ALA A 124 16.33 10.03 9.51
N LYS A 125 17.20 11.01 9.23
CA LYS A 125 18.60 10.96 9.66
C LYS A 125 18.76 11.03 11.18
N GLN A 126 17.99 11.90 11.85
CA GLN A 126 18.02 12.03 13.31
C GLN A 126 17.48 10.76 13.99
N ARG A 127 16.35 10.22 13.51
CA ARG A 127 15.76 8.96 13.97
C ARG A 127 16.72 7.79 13.79
N ALA A 128 17.41 7.69 12.66
CA ALA A 128 18.41 6.64 12.42
C ALA A 128 19.59 6.70 13.41
N LYS A 129 20.07 7.91 13.74
CA LYS A 129 21.12 8.10 14.77
C LYS A 129 20.62 7.67 16.15
N MET A 130 19.41 8.10 16.54
CA MET A 130 18.80 7.72 17.83
C MET A 130 18.59 6.21 17.96
N MET A 131 18.11 5.55 16.90
CA MET A 131 17.89 4.09 16.91
C MET A 131 19.19 3.31 17.06
N LYS A 132 20.28 3.73 16.40
CA LYS A 132 21.61 3.12 16.59
C LYS A 132 22.11 3.27 18.02
N ALA A 133 22.03 4.48 18.58
CA ALA A 133 22.43 4.72 19.97
C ALA A 133 21.63 3.86 20.97
N ARG A 134 20.32 3.67 20.72
CA ARG A 134 19.45 2.81 21.54
C ARG A 134 19.83 1.33 21.42
N GLN A 135 20.16 0.86 20.22
CA GLN A 135 20.61 -0.53 19.99
C GLN A 135 21.96 -0.80 20.68
N GLU A 136 22.90 0.13 20.58
CA GLU A 136 24.20 0.03 21.26
C GLU A 136 24.05 0.03 22.78
N ALA A 137 23.15 0.85 23.34
CA ALA A 137 22.86 0.84 24.78
C ALA A 137 22.24 -0.50 25.23
N LEU A 138 21.30 -1.05 24.46
CA LEU A 138 20.71 -2.36 24.73
C LEU A 138 21.74 -3.51 24.63
N ALA A 139 22.64 -3.45 23.64
CA ALA A 139 23.72 -4.43 23.50
C ALA A 139 24.69 -4.37 24.69
N LYS A 140 25.05 -3.16 25.14
CA LYS A 140 25.88 -2.95 26.34
C LYS A 140 25.21 -3.45 27.62
N LEU A 141 23.89 -3.26 27.76
CA LEU A 141 23.12 -3.79 28.89
C LEU A 141 23.07 -5.32 28.89
N LYS A 142 22.81 -5.94 27.73
CA LYS A 142 22.84 -7.40 27.59
C LYS A 142 24.22 -7.99 27.88
N ALA A 143 25.29 -7.35 27.41
CA ALA A 143 26.66 -7.78 27.69
C ALA A 143 27.03 -7.66 29.19
N LYS A 144 26.53 -6.62 29.88
CA LYS A 144 26.70 -6.49 31.34
C LYS A 144 25.90 -7.53 32.13
N GLN A 145 24.70 -7.91 31.66
CA GLN A 145 23.90 -8.96 32.29
C GLN A 145 24.49 -10.36 32.07
N ALA A 146 25.07 -10.62 30.90
CA ALA A 146 25.76 -11.88 30.60
C ALA A 146 27.06 -12.08 31.38
N LYS A 147 27.72 -10.99 31.82
CA LYS A 147 28.91 -11.04 32.71
C LYS A 147 28.59 -11.16 34.20
N LYS A 148 27.31 -11.03 34.58
CA LYS A 148 26.83 -11.14 35.97
C LYS A 148 26.20 -12.50 36.30
N LYS A 149 25.99 -13.35 35.28
CA LYS A 149 25.72 -14.79 35.41
C LYS A 149 27.03 -15.54 35.24
#